data_AF-A0A2S9ZW14-F1
#
_entry.id   AF-A0A2S9ZW14-F1
#
_cell.length_a   1.000
_cell.length_b   1.000
_cell.length_c   1.000
_cell.angle_alpha   90.00
_cell.angle_beta   90.00
_cell.angle_gamma   90.00
#
_symmetry.space_group_name_H-M   'P 1'
#
loop_
_entity.id
_entity.type
_entity.pdbx_description
1 polymer ?
#
loop_
_entity_poly.entity_id
_entity_poly.type
_entity_poly.pdbx_seq_one_letter_code
_entity_poly.pdbx_strand_id
1 'polypeptide(L)'
;MHSHLALVHLFYQTIWTLSELPQCVTQATWDSDSPLKQIPHFSSEVIQHCQAANVNSVYDLLELEDTDRDKILQFIPRQMRDVAAFANRYPSVEVSYDIEDQDELSAGEPIVVNVHLEREADEDEQVHSEKLFADIRVMMGLSVTKPG
;
A
#
# COMPACT_ATOMS: atom_id res chain seq x y z
N MET A 1 -15.45 17.27 26.11
CA MET A 1 -15.78 16.37 24.98
C MET A 1 -14.98 16.67 23.72
N HIS A 2 -14.81 17.93 23.29
CA HIS A 2 -13.91 18.28 22.17
C HIS A 2 -12.46 17.83 22.36
N SER A 3 -11.97 17.79 23.60
CA SER A 3 -10.62 17.37 23.96
C SER A 3 -10.33 15.88 23.73
N HIS A 4 -11.31 14.99 23.93
CA HIS A 4 -11.11 13.54 23.71
C HIS A 4 -11.11 13.18 22.23
N LEU A 5 -11.97 13.82 21.43
CA LEU A 5 -12.01 13.60 19.98
C LEU A 5 -10.71 14.10 19.31
N ALA A 6 -10.19 15.25 19.77
CA ALA A 6 -8.91 15.78 19.31
C ALA A 6 -7.74 14.86 19.66
N LEU A 7 -7.71 14.32 20.89
CA LEU A 7 -6.71 13.33 21.30
C LEU A 7 -6.73 12.10 20.39
N VAL A 8 -7.91 11.52 20.14
CA VAL A 8 -8.05 10.35 19.26
C VAL A 8 -7.53 10.66 17.84
N HIS A 9 -7.90 11.81 17.27
CA HIS A 9 -7.41 12.24 15.96
C HIS A 9 -5.88 12.38 15.92
N LEU A 10 -5.27 12.95 16.96
CA LEU A 10 -3.82 13.05 17.08
C LEU A 10 -3.13 11.68 17.20
N PHE A 11 -3.71 10.74 17.93
CA PHE A 11 -3.18 9.38 18.02
C PHE A 11 -3.25 8.65 16.68
N TYR A 12 -4.35 8.75 15.95
CA TYR A 12 -4.46 8.16 14.60
C TYR A 12 -3.43 8.76 13.64
N GLN A 13 -3.26 10.09 13.64
CA GLN A 13 -2.25 10.75 12.81
C GLN A 13 -0.83 10.30 13.16
N THR A 14 -0.54 10.14 14.46
CA THR A 14 0.77 9.67 14.92
C THR A 14 1.02 8.22 14.50
N ILE A 15 0.02 7.34 14.63
CA ILE A 15 0.13 5.93 14.23
C ILE A 15 0.32 5.81 12.72
N TRP A 16 -0.45 6.55 11.92
CA TRP A 16 -0.28 6.61 10.47
C TRP A 16 1.15 7.02 10.11
N THR A 17 1.63 8.12 10.68
CA THR A 17 2.99 8.62 10.42
C THR A 17 4.07 7.60 10.85
N LEU A 18 3.87 6.93 11.98
CA LEU A 18 4.80 5.91 12.48
C LEU A 18 4.85 4.67 11.59
N SER A 19 3.75 4.29 10.94
CA SER A 19 3.70 3.17 10.00
C SER A 19 4.43 3.48 8.67
N GLU A 20 4.37 4.73 8.20
CA GLU A 20 5.03 5.17 6.95
C GLU A 20 6.55 5.39 7.10
N LEU A 21 7.01 5.80 8.29
CA LEU A 21 8.43 6.10 8.55
C LEU A 21 9.38 4.91 8.27
N PRO A 22 9.10 3.67 8.72
CA PRO A 22 9.91 2.50 8.38
C PRO A 22 10.02 2.24 6.88
N GLN A 23 8.96 2.52 6.12
CA GLN A 23 8.95 2.36 4.66
C GLN A 23 9.91 3.37 4.01
N CYS A 24 9.81 4.65 4.39
CA CYS A 24 10.73 5.70 3.96
C CYS A 24 12.20 5.38 4.28
N VAL A 25 12.48 4.88 5.49
CA VAL A 25 13.84 4.52 5.93
C VAL A 25 14.39 3.33 5.14
N THR A 26 13.57 2.30 4.88
CA THR A 26 13.99 1.08 4.18
C THR A 26 14.23 1.33 2.70
N GLN A 27 13.40 2.17 2.08
CA GLN A 27 13.48 2.49 0.65
C GLN A 27 14.36 3.72 0.35
N ALA A 28 14.87 4.40 1.39
CA ALA A 28 15.62 5.64 1.29
C ALA A 28 14.89 6.73 0.47
N THR A 29 13.56 6.72 0.54
CA THR A 29 12.67 7.67 -0.11
C THR A 29 11.96 8.52 0.94
N TRP A 30 11.66 9.78 0.61
CA TRP A 30 10.76 10.62 1.38
C TRP A 30 9.35 10.62 0.79
N ASP A 31 8.34 11.07 1.54
CA ASP A 31 6.95 11.17 1.07
C ASP A 31 6.77 11.99 -0.23
N SER A 32 7.71 12.91 -0.46
CA SER A 32 7.75 13.84 -1.59
C SER A 32 8.56 13.30 -2.77
N ASP A 33 9.26 12.18 -2.60
CA ASP A 33 10.08 11.57 -3.63
C ASP A 33 9.25 10.67 -4.55
N SER A 34 9.68 10.56 -5.81
CA SER A 34 9.05 9.62 -6.73
C SER A 34 9.25 8.18 -6.23
N PRO A 35 8.18 7.36 -6.18
CA PRO A 35 8.27 5.96 -5.76
C PRO A 35 9.15 5.13 -6.71
N LEU A 36 9.50 5.65 -7.89
CA LEU A 36 10.45 5.03 -8.81
C LEU A 36 11.89 5.04 -8.30
N LYS A 37 12.22 5.90 -7.30
CA LYS A 37 13.56 5.91 -6.67
C LYS A 37 13.90 4.62 -5.94
N GLN A 38 12.91 3.81 -5.57
CA GLN A 38 13.14 2.53 -4.89
C GLN A 38 13.76 1.47 -5.81
N ILE A 39 13.70 1.67 -7.14
CA ILE A 39 14.18 0.70 -8.12
C ILE A 39 15.70 0.86 -8.31
N PRO A 40 16.48 -0.24 -8.32
CA PRO A 40 17.92 -0.17 -8.55
C PRO A 40 18.23 0.49 -9.91
N HIS A 41 19.31 1.27 -9.95
CA HIS A 41 19.81 1.99 -11.13
C HIS A 41 18.97 3.17 -11.62
N PHE A 42 17.87 3.52 -10.95
CA PHE A 42 17.10 4.72 -11.29
C PHE A 42 17.84 6.00 -10.87
N SER A 43 18.34 6.74 -11.86
CA SER A 43 18.86 8.09 -11.68
C SER A 43 17.75 9.14 -11.82
N SER A 44 17.99 10.35 -11.33
CA SER A 44 17.04 11.47 -11.47
C SER A 44 16.68 11.78 -12.93
N GLU A 45 17.58 11.50 -13.89
CA GLU A 45 17.34 11.70 -15.32
C GLU A 45 16.34 10.67 -15.87
N VAL A 46 16.47 9.40 -15.47
CA VAL A 46 15.53 8.34 -15.87
C VAL A 46 14.14 8.60 -15.29
N ILE A 47 14.06 9.09 -14.05
CA ILE A 47 12.79 9.46 -13.43
C ILE A 47 12.08 10.57 -14.22
N GLN A 48 12.81 11.56 -14.74
CA GLN A 48 12.23 12.61 -15.58
C GLN A 48 11.70 12.06 -16.91
N HIS A 49 12.41 11.10 -17.52
CA HIS A 49 11.92 10.42 -18.73
C HIS A 49 10.68 9.57 -18.45
N CYS A 50 10.62 8.87 -17.31
CA CYS A 50 9.43 8.14 -16.87
C CYS A 50 8.24 9.07 -16.64
N GLN A 51 8.45 10.21 -15.97
CA GLN A 51 7.42 11.23 -15.77
C GLN A 51 6.91 11.82 -17.08
N ALA A 52 7.80 12.05 -18.06
CA ALA A 52 7.41 12.50 -19.40
C ALA A 52 6.58 11.45 -20.16
N ALA A 53 6.79 10.17 -19.87
CA ALA A 53 6.00 9.04 -20.38
C ALA A 53 4.75 8.74 -19.52
N ASN A 54 4.43 9.59 -18.54
CA ASN A 54 3.30 9.44 -17.61
C ASN A 54 3.37 8.19 -16.70
N VAL A 55 4.59 7.72 -16.43
CA VAL A 55 4.87 6.61 -15.50
C VAL A 55 5.24 7.22 -14.15
N ASN A 56 4.34 7.12 -13.17
CA ASN A 56 4.51 7.74 -11.85
C ASN A 56 4.64 6.70 -10.72
N SER A 57 4.17 5.48 -10.94
CA SER A 57 4.18 4.38 -9.98
C SER A 57 4.97 3.17 -10.49
N VAL A 58 5.36 2.27 -9.58
CA VAL A 58 5.94 0.97 -9.95
C VAL A 58 4.92 0.12 -10.70
N TYR A 59 3.64 0.23 -10.37
CA TYR A 59 2.57 -0.45 -11.11
C TYR A 59 2.53 0.00 -12.58
N ASP A 60 2.59 1.31 -12.84
CA ASP A 60 2.65 1.85 -14.21
C ASP A 60 3.87 1.32 -14.99
N LEU A 61 5.00 1.08 -14.31
CA LEU A 61 6.19 0.51 -14.94
C LEU A 61 6.03 -0.98 -15.28
N LEU A 62 5.28 -1.73 -14.47
CA LEU A 62 4.99 -3.16 -14.71
C LEU A 62 3.99 -3.34 -15.86
N GLU A 63 3.06 -2.40 -16.03
CA GLU A 63 2.07 -2.42 -17.11
C GLU A 63 2.63 -2.00 -18.47
N LEU A 64 3.81 -1.35 -18.50
CA LEU A 64 4.46 -0.95 -19.75
C LEU A 64 4.94 -2.16 -20.55
N GLU A 65 4.68 -2.10 -21.87
CA GLU A 65 5.26 -3.06 -22.81
C GLU A 65 6.79 -3.01 -22.79
N ASP A 66 7.41 -4.18 -22.97
CA ASP A 66 8.86 -4.34 -23.01
C ASP A 66 9.55 -3.36 -23.97
N THR A 67 8.93 -3.10 -25.13
CA THR A 67 9.51 -2.22 -26.15
C THR A 67 9.52 -0.75 -25.75
N ASP A 68 8.54 -0.29 -24.98
CA ASP A 68 8.48 1.09 -24.50
C ASP A 68 9.31 1.25 -23.23
N ARG A 69 9.32 0.23 -22.36
CA ARG A 69 10.20 0.16 -21.19
C ARG A 69 11.68 0.27 -21.59
N ASP A 70 12.11 -0.46 -22.63
CA ASP A 70 13.49 -0.40 -23.13
C ASP A 70 13.84 0.98 -23.73
N LYS A 71 12.89 1.63 -24.43
CA LYS A 71 13.10 2.98 -25.00
C LYS A 71 13.21 4.06 -23.93
N ILE A 72 12.43 3.95 -22.85
CA ILE A 72 12.38 4.94 -21.76
C ILE A 72 13.60 4.78 -20.84
N LEU A 73 13.92 3.54 -20.45
CA LEU A 73 14.98 3.28 -19.48
C LEU A 73 16.38 3.27 -20.11
N GLN A 74 16.52 2.85 -21.37
CA GLN A 74 17.80 2.78 -22.09
C GLN A 74 18.92 2.05 -21.32
N PHE A 75 18.54 1.06 -20.51
CA PHE A 75 19.44 0.35 -19.61
C PHE A 75 20.23 -0.77 -20.29
N ILE A 76 21.37 -1.11 -19.69
CA ILE A 76 22.19 -2.26 -20.10
C ILE A 76 21.45 -3.55 -19.70
N PRO A 77 21.55 -4.67 -20.46
CA PRO A 77 20.87 -5.94 -20.13
C PRO A 77 21.12 -6.52 -18.72
N ARG A 78 22.17 -6.06 -18.03
CA ARG A 78 22.42 -6.39 -16.62
C ARG A 78 21.50 -5.62 -15.68
N GLN A 79 21.30 -4.32 -15.92
CA GLN A 79 20.43 -3.47 -15.12
C GLN A 79 18.96 -3.85 -15.33
N MET A 80 18.57 -4.22 -16.56
CA MET A 80 17.22 -4.73 -16.85
C MET A 80 16.89 -6.00 -16.07
N ARG A 81 17.87 -6.88 -15.85
CA ARG A 81 17.68 -8.08 -15.00
C ARG A 81 17.47 -7.71 -13.53
N ASP A 82 18.20 -6.72 -13.02
CA ASP A 82 18.04 -6.26 -11.63
C ASP A 82 16.66 -5.60 -11.43
N VAL A 83 16.17 -4.85 -12.43
CA VAL A 83 14.82 -4.26 -12.43
C VAL A 83 13.75 -5.34 -12.51
N ALA A 84 13.91 -6.36 -13.37
CA ALA A 84 12.98 -7.49 -13.45
C ALA A 84 12.94 -8.32 -12.16
N ALA A 85 14.10 -8.55 -11.52
CA ALA A 85 14.15 -9.22 -10.22
C ALA A 85 13.46 -8.40 -9.11
N PHE A 86 13.55 -7.07 -9.18
CA PHE A 86 12.81 -6.18 -8.27
C PHE A 86 11.30 -6.23 -8.54
N ALA A 87 10.89 -6.18 -9.80
CA ALA A 87 9.50 -6.30 -10.24
C ALA A 87 8.83 -7.57 -9.71
N ASN A 88 9.48 -8.73 -9.88
CA ASN A 88 8.96 -10.01 -9.41
C ASN A 88 8.85 -10.11 -7.88
N ARG A 89 9.67 -9.35 -7.15
CA ARG A 89 9.63 -9.32 -5.68
C ARG A 89 8.71 -8.23 -5.14
N TYR A 90 8.17 -7.38 -6.00
CA TYR A 90 7.32 -6.28 -5.58
C TYR A 90 6.00 -6.84 -5.02
N PRO A 91 5.63 -6.50 -3.78
CA PRO A 91 4.47 -7.11 -3.14
C PRO A 91 3.19 -6.64 -3.82
N SER A 92 2.45 -7.58 -4.42
CA SER A 92 1.06 -7.40 -4.84
C SER A 92 0.16 -8.07 -3.81
N VAL A 93 -0.65 -7.27 -3.10
CA VAL A 93 -1.60 -7.77 -2.10
C VAL A 93 -2.97 -7.21 -2.42
N GLU A 94 -3.94 -8.10 -2.62
CA GLU A 94 -5.34 -7.75 -2.73
C GLU A 94 -5.99 -7.80 -1.34
N VAL A 95 -6.79 -6.78 -1.05
CA VAL A 95 -7.47 -6.62 0.23
C VAL A 95 -8.97 -6.60 -0.01
N SER A 96 -9.69 -7.58 0.52
CA SER A 96 -11.15 -7.57 0.61
C SER A 96 -11.58 -7.52 2.08
N TYR A 97 -12.78 -7.02 2.35
CA TYR A 97 -13.30 -6.94 3.71
C TYR A 97 -14.79 -7.23 3.74
N ASP A 98 -15.22 -7.85 4.83
CA ASP A 98 -16.61 -8.18 5.12
C ASP A 98 -16.94 -7.79 6.56
N ILE A 99 -18.16 -7.32 6.80
CA ILE A 99 -18.65 -6.97 8.13
C ILE A 99 -19.63 -8.05 8.58
N GLU A 100 -19.37 -8.66 9.72
CA GLU A 100 -20.32 -9.63 10.29
C GLU A 100 -21.62 -8.92 10.69
N ASP A 101 -22.76 -9.54 10.38
CA ASP A 101 -24.10 -9.07 10.74
C ASP A 101 -24.37 -7.61 10.35
N GLN A 102 -23.98 -7.23 9.12
CA GLN A 102 -24.13 -5.86 8.59
C GLN A 102 -25.55 -5.29 8.70
N ASP A 103 -26.57 -6.16 8.67
CA ASP A 103 -27.99 -5.77 8.76
C ASP A 103 -28.51 -5.63 10.21
N GLU A 104 -27.77 -6.12 11.22
CA GLU A 104 -28.16 -6.10 12.65
C GLU A 104 -27.21 -5.27 13.52
N LEU A 105 -26.59 -4.22 12.95
CA LEU A 105 -25.66 -3.37 13.68
C LEU A 105 -26.36 -2.49 14.74
N SER A 106 -26.05 -2.72 16.01
CA SER A 106 -26.56 -1.95 17.16
C SER A 106 -25.49 -1.06 17.80
N ALA A 107 -25.88 0.16 18.18
CA ALA A 107 -24.96 1.10 18.82
C ALA A 107 -24.52 0.60 20.20
N GLY A 108 -23.21 0.58 20.45
CA GLY A 108 -22.62 0.10 21.70
C GLY A 108 -22.21 -1.38 21.69
N GLU A 109 -22.50 -2.11 20.60
CA GLU A 109 -22.00 -3.46 20.39
C GLU A 109 -20.71 -3.44 19.54
N PRO A 110 -19.79 -4.40 19.77
CA PRO A 110 -18.58 -4.53 18.97
C PRO A 110 -18.92 -5.01 17.55
N ILE A 111 -18.42 -4.30 16.55
CA ILE A 111 -18.51 -4.69 15.14
C ILE A 111 -17.27 -5.51 14.81
N VAL A 112 -17.46 -6.66 14.17
CA VAL A 112 -16.37 -7.50 13.66
C VAL A 112 -16.19 -7.21 12.18
N VAL A 113 -15.00 -6.74 11.82
CA VAL A 113 -14.59 -6.58 10.42
C VAL A 113 -13.60 -7.69 10.08
N ASN A 114 -14.02 -8.57 9.18
CA ASN A 114 -13.19 -9.62 8.61
C ASN A 114 -12.42 -9.02 7.43
N VAL A 115 -11.09 -8.98 7.54
CA VAL A 115 -10.22 -8.53 6.45
C VAL A 115 -9.56 -9.75 5.83
N HIS A 116 -9.69 -9.87 4.51
CA HIS A 116 -9.10 -10.92 3.70
C HIS A 116 -7.94 -10.33 2.90
N LEU A 117 -6.75 -10.86 3.16
CA LEU A 117 -5.53 -10.49 2.45
C LEU A 117 -5.12 -11.65 1.58
N GLU A 118 -5.06 -11.42 0.26
CA GLU A 118 -4.57 -12.39 -0.71
C GLU A 118 -3.31 -11.84 -1.37
N ARG A 119 -2.27 -12.66 -1.42
CA ARG A 119 -1.02 -12.32 -2.10
C ARG A 119 -0.87 -13.24 -3.31
N GLU A 120 -0.85 -12.66 -4.49
CA GLU A 120 -0.41 -13.36 -5.68
C GLU A 120 1.12 -13.45 -5.65
N ALA A 121 1.65 -14.66 -5.80
CA ALA A 121 3.07 -14.89 -5.96
C ALA A 121 3.27 -15.76 -7.19
N ASP A 122 4.26 -15.40 -8.00
CA ASP A 122 4.64 -16.18 -9.18
C ASP A 122 5.04 -17.62 -8.79
N GLU A 123 4.74 -18.57 -9.69
CA GLU A 123 4.73 -20.03 -9.51
C GLU A 123 6.01 -20.69 -8.94
N ASP A 124 7.09 -19.94 -8.72
CA ASP A 124 8.39 -20.42 -8.23
C ASP A 124 8.61 -20.24 -6.72
N GLU A 125 7.77 -19.48 -6.01
CA GLU A 125 7.79 -19.40 -4.54
C GLU A 125 6.73 -20.35 -3.95
N GLN A 126 7.14 -21.34 -3.14
CA GLN A 126 6.19 -22.12 -2.33
C GLN A 126 5.48 -21.17 -1.35
N VAL A 127 4.36 -20.59 -1.76
CA VAL A 127 3.59 -19.68 -0.93
C VAL A 127 2.60 -20.49 -0.10
N HIS A 128 2.85 -20.49 1.21
CA HIS A 128 1.79 -20.73 2.18
C HIS A 128 0.75 -19.63 1.97
N SER A 129 -0.40 -19.97 1.39
CA SER A 129 -1.58 -19.10 1.43
C SER A 129 -2.04 -19.04 2.89
N GLU A 130 -1.40 -18.21 3.69
CA GLU A 130 -1.86 -17.90 5.03
C GLU A 130 -3.03 -16.93 4.92
N LYS A 131 -4.24 -17.44 5.08
CA LYS A 131 -5.41 -16.60 5.37
C LYS A 131 -5.17 -15.96 6.73
N LEU A 132 -4.65 -14.74 6.72
CA LEU A 132 -4.55 -13.91 7.90
C LEU A 132 -5.95 -13.35 8.19
N PHE A 133 -6.67 -14.02 9.09
CA PHE A 133 -7.87 -13.46 9.68
C PHE A 133 -7.45 -12.40 10.70
N ALA A 134 -7.69 -11.13 10.38
CA ALA A 134 -7.56 -10.05 11.34
C ALA A 134 -8.95 -9.74 11.92
N ASP A 135 -9.22 -10.20 13.14
CA ASP A 135 -10.43 -9.84 13.90
C ASP A 135 -10.30 -8.39 14.40
N ILE A 136 -10.72 -7.42 13.58
CA ILE A 136 -10.74 -6.01 14.00
C ILE A 136 -12.08 -5.73 14.69
N ARG A 137 -12.07 -5.70 16.03
CA ARG A 137 -13.24 -5.32 16.84
C ARG A 137 -13.31 -3.81 17.02
N VAL A 138 -14.26 -3.17 16.35
CA VAL A 138 -14.52 -1.73 16.49
C VAL A 138 -15.77 -1.53 17.34
N MET A 139 -15.65 -0.88 18.50
CA MET A 139 -16.83 -0.40 19.23
C MET A 139 -17.25 0.98 18.69
N MET A 140 -18.45 1.07 18.13
CA MET A 140 -19.04 2.38 17.83
C MET A 140 -19.38 3.10 19.14
N GLY A 141 -18.57 4.11 19.47
CA GLY A 141 -18.81 5.00 20.59
C GLY A 141 -19.86 6.07 20.26
N LEU A 142 -21.02 5.96 20.93
CA LEU A 142 -22.08 6.96 21.13
C LEU A 142 -22.83 7.44 19.88
N SER A 143 -24.00 6.82 19.66
CA SER A 143 -25.07 7.39 18.83
C SER A 143 -25.46 8.77 19.37
N VAL A 144 -25.14 9.83 18.63
CA VAL A 144 -25.64 11.17 18.88
C VAL A 144 -27.08 11.22 18.35
N THR A 145 -28.04 10.84 19.18
CA THR A 145 -29.44 11.22 18.92
C THR A 145 -29.56 12.73 19.12
N LYS A 146 -29.79 13.46 18.04
CA LYS A 146 -30.15 14.89 18.04
C LYS A 146 -31.25 15.16 19.07
N PRO A 147 -31.15 16.21 19.92
CA PRO A 147 -32.31 16.69 20.66
C PRO A 147 -33.28 17.35 19.67
N GLY A 148 -34.57 17.06 19.84
CA GLY A 148 -35.67 17.59 19.03
C GLY A 148 -35.98 19.06 19.26
#